data_AF-A0A6L7SYD2-F1
#
_entry.id   AF-A0A6L7SYD2-F1
#
_cell.length_a   1.000
_cell.length_b   1.000
_cell.length_c   1.000
_cell.angle_alpha   90.00
_cell.angle_beta   90.00
_cell.angle_gamma   90.00
#
_symmetry.space_group_name_H-M   'P 1'
#
loop_
_entity.id
_entity.type
_entity.pdbx_description
1 polymer ?
#
loop_
_entity_poly.entity_id
_entity_poly.type
_entity_poly.pdbx_seq_one_letter_code
_entity_poly.pdbx_strand_id
1 'polypeptide(L)'
;LGSTPETRYEIVLNLSDGASLRVHEKNLMHRRNALFNSAKDIWLQREDLFPHITLLSKQIGGALQNWSAREDVLLKARDALNVLEKFGEKWKEGEYSEYRHQYLNDLGLAAEVSGETASVNNNREKKKERLFWLDDGRQAYCENHVKLPHGYRMHFYPDVKEKQIYVAYLGPHLTI
;
A
#
# COMPACT_ATOMS: atom_id res chain seq x y z
N LEU A 1 23.68 20.35 62.85
CA LEU A 1 22.51 19.62 62.29
C LEU A 1 21.87 20.52 61.25
N GLY A 2 21.97 20.15 59.97
CA GLY A 2 21.46 20.96 58.87
C GLY A 2 21.82 20.30 57.54
N SER A 3 21.21 19.14 57.28
CA SER A 3 21.39 18.36 56.07
C SER A 3 20.69 19.07 54.91
N THR A 4 21.43 19.56 53.93
CA THR A 4 20.88 19.99 52.64
C THR A 4 20.34 18.77 51.89
N PRO A 5 19.10 18.79 51.39
CA PRO A 5 18.58 17.68 50.61
C PRO A 5 19.22 17.71 49.22
N GLU A 6 19.97 16.65 48.88
CA GLU A 6 20.40 16.40 47.50
C GLU A 6 19.16 16.12 46.65
N THR A 7 18.74 17.09 45.85
CA THR A 7 17.76 16.87 44.79
C THR A 7 18.41 16.04 43.70
N ARG A 8 18.22 14.72 43.74
CA ARG A 8 18.56 13.84 42.62
C ARG A 8 17.61 14.13 41.46
N TYR A 9 18.09 14.84 40.46
CA TYR A 9 17.46 14.89 39.16
C TYR A 9 17.65 13.51 38.50
N GLU A 10 16.71 12.60 38.70
CA GLU A 10 16.61 11.42 37.85
C GLU A 10 16.22 11.88 36.45
N ILE A 11 17.20 11.90 35.54
CA ILE A 11 16.93 12.01 34.11
C ILE A 11 16.16 10.74 33.75
N VAL A 12 14.85 10.86 33.60
CA VAL A 12 14.04 9.81 33.01
C VAL A 12 14.46 9.70 31.55
N LEU A 13 15.37 8.75 31.29
CA LEU A 13 15.71 8.35 29.94
C LEU A 13 14.42 7.93 29.25
N ASN A 14 14.12 8.55 28.11
CA ASN A 14 12.96 8.18 27.31
C ASN A 14 13.09 6.69 26.95
N LEU A 15 12.20 5.85 27.50
CA LEU A 15 12.20 4.38 27.34
C LEU A 15 11.93 3.93 25.88
N SER A 16 11.63 4.89 25.00
CA SER A 16 11.37 4.70 23.59
C SER A 16 12.38 5.50 22.78
N ASP A 17 13.55 4.91 22.52
CA ASP A 17 14.50 5.42 21.54
C ASP A 17 14.21 4.83 20.14
N GLY A 18 14.89 5.34 19.11
CA GLY A 18 14.73 4.85 17.73
C GLY A 18 15.13 3.38 17.56
N ALA A 19 15.96 2.82 18.46
CA ALA A 19 16.32 1.41 18.45
C ALA A 19 15.16 0.54 18.96
N SER A 20 14.46 0.97 20.01
CA SER A 20 13.23 0.35 20.53
C SER A 20 12.12 0.33 19.48
N LEU A 21 11.93 1.45 18.76
CA LEU A 21 10.95 1.51 17.66
C LEU A 21 11.26 0.48 16.56
N ARG A 22 12.51 0.36 16.12
CA ARG A 22 12.94 -0.63 15.13
C ARG A 22 12.75 -2.08 15.60
N VAL A 23 12.97 -2.36 16.88
CA VAL A 23 12.76 -3.69 17.46
C VAL A 23 11.27 -4.06 17.46
N HIS A 24 10.39 -3.10 17.74
CA HIS A 24 8.96 -3.34 17.85
C HIS A 24 8.16 -3.06 16.58
N GLU A 25 8.76 -2.47 15.55
CA GLU A 25 8.12 -2.06 14.29
C GLU A 25 7.24 -3.16 13.70
N LYS A 26 7.78 -4.37 13.54
CA LYS A 26 7.03 -5.51 12.99
C LYS A 26 5.80 -5.86 13.83
N ASN A 27 5.92 -5.81 15.16
CA ASN A 27 4.81 -6.12 16.07
C ASN A 27 3.76 -5.00 16.07
N LEU A 28 4.19 -3.74 16.03
CA LEU A 28 3.32 -2.57 15.93
C LEU A 28 2.57 -2.56 14.60
N MET A 29 3.24 -2.83 13.48
CA MET A 29 2.60 -2.99 12.18
C MET A 29 1.62 -4.16 12.17
N HIS A 30 1.98 -5.30 12.78
CA HIS A 30 1.07 -6.43 12.89
C HIS A 30 -0.18 -6.09 13.70
N ARG A 31 -0.03 -5.41 14.85
CA ARG A 31 -1.15 -4.94 15.68
C ARG A 31 -2.01 -3.92 14.95
N ARG A 32 -1.39 -2.92 14.31
CA ARG A 32 -2.07 -1.94 13.46
C ARG A 32 -2.91 -2.65 12.39
N ASN A 33 -2.30 -3.58 11.66
CA ASN A 33 -2.99 -4.31 10.60
C ASN A 33 -4.11 -5.21 11.15
N ALA A 34 -3.95 -5.80 12.34
CA ALA A 34 -4.98 -6.57 13.01
C ALA A 34 -6.13 -5.72 13.57
N LEU A 35 -5.95 -4.41 13.71
CA LEU A 35 -7.03 -3.47 14.05
C LEU A 35 -7.84 -3.06 12.81
N PHE A 36 -7.25 -3.16 11.61
CA PHE A 36 -7.89 -2.81 10.33
C PHE A 36 -8.21 -4.06 9.52
N ASN A 37 -9.27 -4.75 9.95
CA ASN A 37 -9.71 -6.00 9.33
C ASN A 37 -10.87 -5.82 8.34
N SER A 38 -11.53 -4.66 8.31
CA SER A 38 -12.57 -4.40 7.31
C SER A 38 -12.06 -3.52 6.18
N ALA A 39 -12.59 -3.75 4.98
CA ALA A 39 -12.28 -2.92 3.82
C ALA A 39 -12.70 -1.45 4.02
N LYS A 40 -13.78 -1.23 4.79
CA LYS A 40 -14.25 0.10 5.14
C LYS A 40 -13.26 0.83 6.05
N ASP A 41 -12.66 0.14 7.01
CA ASP A 41 -11.64 0.74 7.88
C ASP A 41 -10.39 1.11 7.10
N ILE A 42 -9.94 0.22 6.20
CA ILE A 42 -8.85 0.50 5.24
C ILE A 42 -9.14 1.78 4.47
N TRP A 43 -10.37 1.94 3.95
CA TRP A 43 -10.75 3.14 3.22
C TRP A 43 -10.77 4.41 4.08
N LEU A 44 -11.37 4.34 5.27
CA LEU A 44 -11.53 5.50 6.15
C LEU A 44 -10.20 6.00 6.70
N GLN A 45 -9.24 5.11 6.93
CA GLN A 45 -7.94 5.41 7.53
C GLN A 45 -6.78 5.37 6.54
N ARG A 46 -7.07 5.31 5.24
CA ARG A 46 -6.07 5.12 4.18
C ARG A 46 -4.93 6.15 4.21
N GLU A 47 -5.23 7.40 4.55
CA GLU A 47 -4.22 8.49 4.54
C GLU A 47 -3.18 8.27 5.66
N ASP A 48 -3.61 7.75 6.82
CA ASP A 48 -2.72 7.41 7.94
C ASP A 48 -2.02 6.06 7.72
N LEU A 49 -2.71 5.13 7.07
CA LEU A 49 -2.21 3.78 6.82
C LEU A 49 -1.17 3.72 5.70
N PHE A 50 -1.37 4.55 4.69
CA PHE A 50 -0.69 4.47 3.42
C PHE A 50 -0.23 5.86 2.91
N PRO A 51 0.57 6.62 3.66
CA PRO A 51 1.00 7.96 3.26
C PRO A 51 1.86 8.01 1.99
N HIS A 52 2.46 6.90 1.54
CA HIS A 52 3.36 6.86 0.39
C HIS A 52 2.72 6.25 -0.87
N ILE A 53 1.45 5.87 -0.81
CA ILE A 53 0.66 5.47 -1.98
C ILE A 53 -0.67 6.23 -2.00
N THR A 54 -1.30 6.29 -3.17
CA THR A 54 -2.59 6.98 -3.33
C THR A 54 -3.65 5.98 -3.76
N LEU A 55 -4.67 5.79 -2.93
CA LEU A 55 -5.86 5.01 -3.29
C LEU A 55 -6.84 5.91 -4.04
N LEU A 56 -7.06 5.66 -5.33
CA LEU A 56 -7.90 6.53 -6.14
C LEU A 56 -9.37 6.46 -5.71
N SER A 57 -9.91 7.61 -5.31
CA SER A 57 -11.19 7.70 -4.60
C SER A 57 -12.40 7.27 -5.40
N LYS A 58 -12.42 7.60 -6.69
CA LYS A 58 -13.53 7.27 -7.60
C LYS A 58 -13.52 5.82 -8.05
N GLN A 59 -12.47 5.07 -7.76
CA GLN A 59 -12.25 3.73 -8.29
C GLN A 59 -12.13 2.71 -7.15
N ILE A 60 -10.92 2.41 -6.64
CA ILE A 60 -10.73 1.48 -5.52
C ILE A 60 -11.52 1.90 -4.27
N GLY A 61 -11.76 3.21 -4.07
CA GLY A 61 -12.56 3.69 -2.96
C GLY A 61 -13.99 3.14 -2.94
N GLY A 62 -14.63 2.98 -4.10
CA GLY A 62 -15.96 2.37 -4.19
C GLY A 62 -15.95 0.88 -3.82
N ALA A 63 -14.91 0.16 -4.23
CA ALA A 63 -14.74 -1.26 -3.93
C ALA A 63 -14.55 -1.50 -2.42
N LEU A 64 -13.69 -0.71 -1.78
CA LEU A 64 -13.41 -0.85 -0.35
C LEU A 64 -14.61 -0.46 0.53
N GLN A 65 -15.37 0.57 0.14
CA GLN A 65 -16.55 1.01 0.89
C GLN A 65 -17.72 0.02 0.81
N ASN A 66 -17.86 -0.68 -0.32
CA ASN A 66 -18.96 -1.61 -0.59
C ASN A 66 -18.48 -3.06 -0.68
N TRP A 67 -17.43 -3.39 0.06
CA TRP A 67 -16.78 -4.68 -0.04
C TRP A 67 -17.72 -5.82 0.35
N SER A 68 -17.93 -6.74 -0.58
CA SER A 68 -18.77 -7.92 -0.42
C SER A 68 -18.07 -9.22 -0.79
N ALA A 69 -16.80 -9.13 -1.23
CA ALA A 69 -16.00 -10.28 -1.56
C ALA A 69 -15.49 -11.00 -0.32
N ARG A 70 -14.91 -12.19 -0.53
CA ARG A 70 -14.43 -13.06 0.54
C ARG A 70 -13.32 -12.40 1.36
N GLU A 71 -13.25 -12.77 2.63
CA GLU A 71 -12.26 -12.26 3.59
C GLU A 71 -10.82 -12.57 3.16
N ASP A 72 -10.56 -13.75 2.58
CA ASP A 72 -9.22 -14.13 2.12
C ASP A 72 -8.70 -13.23 0.99
N VAL A 73 -9.59 -12.72 0.14
CA VAL A 73 -9.26 -11.72 -0.88
C VAL A 73 -8.85 -10.40 -0.22
N LEU A 74 -9.62 -9.96 0.78
CA LEU A 74 -9.36 -8.71 1.50
C LEU A 74 -8.02 -8.75 2.25
N LEU A 75 -7.75 -9.85 2.94
CA LEU A 75 -6.49 -10.05 3.66
C LEU A 75 -5.29 -9.96 2.70
N LYS A 76 -5.38 -10.63 1.53
CA LYS A 76 -4.32 -10.55 0.51
C LYS A 76 -4.21 -9.18 -0.14
N ALA A 77 -5.33 -8.49 -0.36
CA ALA A 77 -5.31 -7.11 -0.85
C ALA A 77 -4.62 -6.17 0.15
N ARG A 78 -4.93 -6.30 1.45
CA ARG A 78 -4.28 -5.55 2.53
C ARG A 78 -2.77 -5.84 2.59
N ASP A 79 -2.38 -7.10 2.51
CA ASP A 79 -0.95 -7.48 2.48
C ASP A 79 -0.24 -6.80 1.29
N ALA A 80 -0.87 -6.79 0.12
CA ALA A 80 -0.33 -6.13 -1.06
C ALA A 80 -0.24 -4.61 -0.91
N LEU A 81 -1.26 -3.96 -0.33
CA LEU A 81 -1.24 -2.52 -0.02
C LEU A 81 -0.09 -2.16 0.93
N ASN A 82 0.14 -2.97 1.97
CA ASN A 82 1.25 -2.75 2.90
C ASN A 82 2.62 -2.84 2.21
N VAL A 83 2.79 -3.77 1.26
CA VAL A 83 4.05 -3.88 0.52
C VAL A 83 4.22 -2.72 -0.46
N LEU A 84 3.16 -2.30 -1.14
CA LEU A 84 3.20 -1.11 -2.00
C LEU A 84 3.54 0.16 -1.21
N GLU A 85 2.97 0.31 -0.02
CA GLU A 85 3.28 1.40 0.92
C GLU A 85 4.76 1.42 1.30
N LYS A 86 5.28 0.28 1.75
CA LYS A 86 6.71 0.14 2.09
C LYS A 86 7.62 0.40 0.89
N PHE A 87 7.20 -0.01 -0.31
CA PHE A 87 7.94 0.32 -1.53
C PHE A 87 7.90 1.83 -1.81
N GLY A 88 6.75 2.47 -1.69
CA GLY A 88 6.58 3.91 -1.88
C GLY A 88 7.48 4.73 -0.97
N GLU A 89 7.54 4.39 0.32
CA GLU A 89 8.44 4.99 1.31
C GLU A 89 9.90 4.93 0.83
N LYS A 90 10.42 3.72 0.59
CA LYS A 90 11.79 3.49 0.11
C LYS A 90 12.09 4.16 -1.22
N TRP A 91 11.10 4.23 -2.11
CA TRP A 91 11.25 4.87 -3.40
C TRP A 91 11.42 6.38 -3.27
N LYS A 92 10.62 7.02 -2.41
CA LYS A 92 10.73 8.45 -2.07
C LYS A 92 12.08 8.76 -1.44
N GLU A 93 12.58 7.90 -0.55
CA GLU A 93 13.91 8.01 0.07
C GLU A 93 15.07 7.81 -0.90
N GLY A 94 14.79 7.28 -2.11
CA GLY A 94 15.79 7.12 -3.17
C GLY A 94 16.53 5.79 -3.14
N GLU A 95 16.08 4.80 -2.35
CA GLU A 95 16.63 3.43 -2.39
C GLU A 95 16.41 2.77 -3.76
N TYR A 96 15.35 3.18 -4.47
CA TYR A 96 15.04 2.72 -5.82
C TYR A 96 15.09 3.88 -6.83
N SER A 97 15.72 3.65 -7.98
CA SER A 97 15.74 4.62 -9.08
C SER A 97 14.49 4.55 -9.96
N GLU A 98 13.80 3.41 -9.98
CA GLU A 98 12.64 3.13 -10.82
C GLU A 98 11.77 2.02 -10.21
N TYR A 99 10.62 1.76 -10.85
CA TYR A 99 9.77 0.63 -10.49
C TYR A 99 10.17 -0.66 -11.23
N ARG A 100 10.22 -1.78 -10.50
CA ARG A 100 10.31 -3.15 -11.06
C ARG A 100 9.45 -4.09 -10.21
N HIS A 101 8.75 -5.04 -10.84
CA HIS A 101 7.91 -6.02 -10.12
C HIS A 101 8.71 -6.76 -9.03
N GLN A 102 9.98 -7.11 -9.33
CA GLN A 102 10.85 -7.83 -8.42
C GLN A 102 11.05 -7.12 -7.07
N TYR A 103 11.06 -5.78 -7.03
CA TYR A 103 11.24 -5.04 -5.79
C TYR A 103 10.10 -5.29 -4.79
N LEU A 104 8.88 -5.54 -5.28
CA LEU A 104 7.76 -5.91 -4.41
C LEU A 104 7.95 -7.32 -3.82
N ASN A 105 8.48 -8.26 -4.61
CA ASN A 105 8.80 -9.61 -4.13
C ASN A 105 9.90 -9.55 -3.06
N ASP A 106 10.96 -8.77 -3.29
CA ASP A 106 12.07 -8.59 -2.34
C ASP A 106 11.60 -7.96 -1.02
N LEU A 107 10.56 -7.12 -1.08
CA LEU A 107 9.91 -6.54 0.10
C LEU A 107 8.91 -7.49 0.79
N GLY A 108 8.70 -8.69 0.25
CA GLY A 108 7.92 -9.77 0.85
C GLY A 108 6.52 -9.96 0.28
N LEU A 109 6.21 -9.40 -0.89
CA LEU A 109 4.93 -9.69 -1.55
C LEU A 109 4.89 -11.14 -2.01
N ALA A 110 4.05 -11.95 -1.38
CA ALA A 110 3.85 -13.35 -1.75
C ALA A 110 2.96 -13.54 -2.99
N ALA A 111 2.17 -12.52 -3.33
CA ALA A 111 1.29 -12.56 -4.49
C ALA A 111 2.06 -12.27 -5.78
N GLU A 112 1.69 -12.94 -6.87
CA GLU A 112 2.28 -12.67 -8.18
C GLU A 112 1.93 -11.26 -8.65
N VAL A 113 2.90 -10.54 -9.20
CA VAL A 113 2.72 -9.23 -9.82
C VAL A 113 3.18 -9.30 -11.27
N SER A 114 2.35 -8.78 -12.17
CA SER A 114 2.64 -8.77 -13.61
C SER A 114 2.03 -7.53 -14.27
N GLY A 115 2.53 -7.19 -15.46
CA GLY A 115 1.88 -6.25 -16.37
C GLY A 115 0.79 -6.93 -17.21
N GLU A 116 0.12 -6.15 -18.05
CA GLU A 116 -0.84 -6.67 -19.02
C GLU A 116 -0.14 -7.38 -20.18
N THR A 117 -0.86 -8.31 -20.81
CA THR A 117 -0.35 -9.07 -21.95
C THR A 117 -0.38 -8.28 -23.25
N ALA A 118 0.40 -8.70 -24.25
CA ALA A 118 0.35 -8.11 -25.58
C ALA A 118 -1.06 -8.15 -26.21
N SER A 119 -1.86 -9.19 -25.92
CA SER A 119 -3.26 -9.30 -26.38
C SER A 119 -4.12 -8.15 -25.85
N VAL A 120 -3.96 -7.80 -24.56
CA VAL A 120 -4.67 -6.68 -23.94
C VAL A 120 -4.11 -5.35 -24.44
N ASN A 121 -2.78 -5.20 -24.48
CA ASN A 121 -2.11 -3.96 -24.85
C ASN A 121 -2.38 -3.52 -26.29
N ASN A 122 -2.55 -4.49 -27.20
CA ASN A 122 -2.85 -4.25 -28.61
C ASN A 122 -4.35 -4.10 -28.90
N ASN A 123 -5.23 -4.36 -27.91
CA ASN A 123 -6.67 -4.17 -28.06
C ASN A 123 -7.13 -2.88 -27.38
N ARG A 124 -7.62 -1.92 -28.18
CA ARG A 124 -8.01 -0.60 -27.69
C ARG A 124 -9.13 -0.63 -26.64
N GLU A 125 -10.11 -1.51 -26.76
CA GLU A 125 -11.22 -1.58 -25.81
C GLU A 125 -10.77 -2.15 -24.46
N LYS A 126 -9.97 -3.22 -24.49
CA LYS A 126 -9.41 -3.81 -23.27
C LYS A 126 -8.46 -2.86 -22.56
N LYS A 127 -7.67 -2.10 -23.34
CA LYS A 127 -6.78 -1.05 -22.82
C LYS A 127 -7.55 0.05 -22.09
N LYS A 128 -8.71 0.47 -22.60
CA LYS A 128 -9.56 1.49 -21.97
C LYS A 128 -10.04 1.09 -20.58
N GLU A 129 -10.33 -0.18 -20.35
CA GLU A 129 -10.74 -0.68 -19.02
C GLU A 129 -9.64 -0.52 -17.96
N ARG A 130 -8.36 -0.36 -18.37
CA ARG A 130 -7.22 -0.12 -17.46
C ARG A 130 -6.78 1.36 -17.46
N LEU A 131 -7.51 2.25 -18.12
CA LEU A 131 -7.30 3.69 -18.02
C LEU A 131 -8.13 4.23 -16.87
N PHE A 132 -7.45 4.80 -15.89
CA PHE A 132 -8.09 5.37 -14.72
C PHE A 132 -7.70 6.84 -14.58
N TRP A 133 -8.64 7.64 -14.07
CA TRP A 133 -8.41 9.06 -13.80
C TRP A 133 -7.70 9.22 -12.47
N LEU A 134 -6.55 9.88 -12.51
CA LEU A 134 -5.87 10.39 -11.33
C LEU A 134 -6.60 11.64 -10.81
N ASP A 135 -6.35 12.00 -9.55
CA ASP A 135 -7.00 13.17 -8.92
C ASP A 135 -6.60 14.50 -9.56
N ASP A 136 -5.43 14.55 -10.24
CA ASP A 136 -4.96 15.71 -11.01
C ASP A 136 -5.59 15.82 -12.41
N GLY A 137 -6.50 14.91 -12.77
CA GLY A 137 -7.18 14.89 -14.06
C GLY A 137 -6.38 14.22 -15.18
N ARG A 138 -5.19 13.66 -14.94
CA ARG A 138 -4.51 12.81 -15.93
C ARG A 138 -5.19 11.44 -16.01
N GLN A 139 -5.15 10.82 -17.19
CA GLN A 139 -5.43 9.38 -17.31
C GLN A 139 -4.14 8.59 -17.22
N ALA A 140 -4.13 7.60 -16.32
CA ALA A 140 -3.02 6.67 -16.15
C ALA A 140 -3.42 5.28 -16.63
N TYR A 141 -2.52 4.64 -17.36
CA TYR A 141 -2.66 3.25 -17.78
C TYR A 141 -2.14 2.33 -16.68
N CYS A 142 -3.05 1.75 -15.90
CA CYS A 142 -2.74 0.88 -14.77
C CYS A 142 -2.63 -0.58 -15.22
N GLU A 143 -1.62 -0.89 -16.03
CA GLU A 143 -1.40 -2.27 -16.52
C GLU A 143 -0.85 -3.21 -15.45
N ASN A 144 -0.09 -2.66 -14.50
CA ASN A 144 0.50 -3.46 -13.43
C ASN A 144 -0.59 -3.90 -12.47
N HIS A 145 -0.58 -5.18 -12.12
CA HIS A 145 -1.56 -5.73 -11.21
C HIS A 145 -0.99 -6.83 -10.31
N VAL A 146 -1.49 -6.86 -9.08
CA VAL A 146 -1.28 -7.96 -8.14
C VAL A 146 -2.38 -9.00 -8.34
N LYS A 147 -2.01 -10.28 -8.49
CA LYS A 147 -2.96 -11.39 -8.58
C LYS A 147 -3.43 -11.80 -7.19
N LEU A 148 -4.73 -11.67 -6.97
CA LEU A 148 -5.40 -12.05 -5.73
C LEU A 148 -6.20 -13.36 -5.93
N PRO A 149 -6.63 -14.02 -4.83
CA PRO A 149 -7.45 -15.22 -4.89
C PRO A 149 -8.76 -15.02 -5.69
N HIS A 150 -9.34 -16.12 -6.17
CA HIS A 150 -10.65 -16.14 -6.85
C HIS A 150 -10.74 -15.22 -8.08
N GLY A 151 -9.61 -15.04 -8.77
CA GLY A 151 -9.55 -14.21 -9.97
C GLY A 151 -9.60 -12.70 -9.69
N TYR A 152 -9.45 -12.26 -8.44
CA TYR A 152 -9.35 -10.84 -8.14
C TYR A 152 -7.99 -10.27 -8.56
N ARG A 153 -7.98 -8.97 -8.85
CA ARG A 153 -6.81 -8.19 -9.22
C ARG A 153 -6.81 -6.86 -8.51
N MET A 154 -5.62 -6.39 -8.15
CA MET A 154 -5.41 -5.02 -7.72
C MET A 154 -4.53 -4.30 -8.74
N HIS A 155 -5.09 -3.38 -9.52
CA HIS A 155 -4.33 -2.62 -10.53
C HIS A 155 -3.77 -1.35 -9.94
N PHE A 156 -2.55 -1.01 -10.37
CA PHE A 156 -1.86 0.20 -9.94
C PHE A 156 -0.97 0.78 -11.04
N TYR A 157 -0.58 2.03 -10.85
CA TYR A 157 0.29 2.80 -11.72
C TYR A 157 1.45 3.41 -10.90
N PRO A 158 2.70 3.00 -11.16
CA PRO A 158 3.88 3.64 -10.58
C PRO A 158 4.27 4.87 -11.42
N ASP A 159 3.99 6.07 -10.92
CA ASP A 159 4.44 7.32 -11.53
C ASP A 159 5.91 7.57 -11.16
N VAL A 160 6.80 7.32 -12.12
CA VAL A 160 8.25 7.47 -11.93
C VAL A 160 8.66 8.92 -11.68
N LYS A 161 7.95 9.88 -12.28
CA LYS A 161 8.29 11.30 -12.17
C LYS A 161 8.05 11.80 -10.75
N GLU A 162 6.89 11.45 -10.20
CA GLU A 162 6.51 11.85 -8.84
C GLU A 162 6.97 10.83 -7.78
N LYS A 163 7.54 9.68 -8.20
CA LYS A 163 7.86 8.52 -7.35
C LYS A 163 6.68 8.13 -6.45
N GLN A 164 5.50 8.03 -7.05
CA GLN A 164 4.24 7.80 -6.37
C GLN A 164 3.55 6.58 -6.97
N ILE A 165 2.96 5.72 -6.15
CA ILE A 165 2.09 4.65 -6.64
C ILE A 165 0.63 5.08 -6.50
N TYR A 166 -0.12 4.95 -7.58
CA TYR A 166 -1.57 5.10 -7.60
C TYR A 166 -2.22 3.74 -7.69
N VAL A 167 -2.99 3.34 -6.69
CA VAL A 167 -3.77 2.10 -6.72
C VAL A 167 -5.17 2.43 -7.22
N ALA A 168 -5.51 1.91 -8.38
CA ALA A 168 -6.70 2.31 -9.11
C ALA A 168 -7.86 1.34 -8.94
N TYR A 169 -7.61 0.04 -8.91
CA TYR A 169 -8.68 -0.95 -8.95
C TYR A 169 -8.45 -2.07 -7.96
N LEU A 170 -9.51 -2.55 -7.34
CA LEU A 170 -9.56 -3.79 -6.58
C LEU A 170 -10.88 -4.49 -6.87
N GLY A 171 -10.82 -5.64 -7.55
CA GLY A 171 -12.02 -6.35 -7.98
C GLY A 171 -11.70 -7.57 -8.83
N PRO A 172 -12.72 -8.23 -9.42
CA PRO A 172 -12.52 -9.33 -10.36
C PRO A 172 -11.62 -8.97 -11.55
N HIS A 173 -11.07 -9.97 -12.21
CA HIS A 173 -10.29 -9.75 -13.42
C HIS A 173 -11.11 -9.01 -14.48
N LEU A 174 -10.55 -7.91 -14.99
CA LEU A 174 -11.10 -7.16 -16.10
C LEU A 174 -11.04 -7.99 -17.40
N THR A 175 -11.74 -7.57 -18.45
CA THR A 175 -11.93 -8.37 -19.68
C THR A 175 -10.58 -8.72 -20.34
N ILE A 176 -10.41 -9.99 -20.74
CA ILE A 176 -9.19 -10.53 -21.40
C ILE A 176 -9.23 -10.37 -22.89
#